data_AF-W8RQB0-F1
#
_entry.id   AF-W8RQB0-F1
#
_cell.length_a   1.000
_cell.length_b   1.000
_cell.length_c   1.000
_cell.angle_alpha   90.00
_cell.angle_beta   90.00
_cell.angle_gamma   90.00
#
_symmetry.space_group_name_H-M   'P 1'
#
loop_
_entity.id
_entity.type
_entity.pdbx_description
1 polymer ?
#
loop_
_entity_poly.entity_id
_entity_poly.type
_entity_poly.pdbx_seq_one_letter_code
_entity_poly.pdbx_strand_id
1 'polypeptide(L)' 'MSESGRTDPDATPPETETGPIDRRMLEALVCPMTHATLSYDAERQELISKAAHLAYPIRGGIPIMLEDEARKLD' A
#
# COMPACT_ATOMS: atom_id res chain seq x y z
N MET A 1 -14.92 54.79 -14.01
CA MET A 1 -15.64 53.55 -14.36
C MET A 1 -14.84 52.42 -13.78
N SER A 2 -15.48 51.71 -12.86
CA SER A 2 -14.92 50.65 -12.03
C SER A 2 -14.69 49.39 -12.85
N GLU A 3 -13.53 48.73 -12.73
CA GLU A 3 -13.48 47.27 -12.72
C GLU A 3 -12.44 46.83 -11.69
N SER A 4 -12.98 46.50 -10.52
CA SER A 4 -12.32 45.73 -9.49
C SER A 4 -12.13 44.30 -10.01
N GLY A 5 -10.90 43.89 -10.27
CA GLY A 5 -10.52 42.50 -10.45
C GLY A 5 -9.92 41.94 -9.15
N ARG A 6 -10.75 41.72 -8.13
CA ARG A 6 -10.40 40.80 -7.02
C ARG A 6 -10.77 39.40 -7.47
N THR A 7 -9.82 38.47 -7.43
CA THR A 7 -9.91 37.10 -6.89
C THR A 7 -8.77 36.31 -7.52
N ASP A 8 -7.65 36.17 -6.82
CA ASP A 8 -6.78 35.02 -7.04
C ASP A 8 -7.33 33.90 -6.15
N PRO A 9 -7.95 32.86 -6.74
CA PRO A 9 -8.39 31.70 -5.98
C PRO A 9 -7.15 30.90 -5.60
N ASP A 10 -6.97 30.76 -4.29
CA ASP A 10 -6.73 29.48 -3.62
C ASP A 10 -6.52 28.29 -4.58
N ALA A 11 -5.25 27.98 -4.84
CA ALA A 11 -4.83 26.72 -5.45
C ALA A 11 -3.50 26.27 -4.82
N THR A 12 -3.47 26.25 -3.49
CA THR A 12 -2.54 25.38 -2.77
C THR A 12 -3.39 24.28 -2.13
N PRO A 13 -3.37 23.03 -2.62
CA PRO A 13 -3.78 21.93 -1.76
C PRO A 13 -2.64 21.65 -0.78
N PRO A 14 -2.80 21.85 0.54
CA PRO A 14 -1.98 21.16 1.53
C PRO A 14 -2.57 19.76 1.74
N GLU A 15 -2.63 18.94 0.70
CA GLU A 15 -3.12 17.56 0.82
C GLU A 15 -1.96 16.65 1.23
N THR A 16 -1.52 16.79 2.47
CA THR A 16 -0.75 15.75 3.16
C THR A 16 -1.31 15.59 4.56
N GLU A 17 -2.63 15.41 4.65
CA GLU A 17 -3.29 14.89 5.84
C GLU A 17 -3.31 13.36 5.73
N THR A 18 -2.31 12.74 6.35
CA THR A 18 -2.26 11.30 6.60
C THR A 18 -3.46 10.89 7.46
N GLY A 19 -4.58 10.57 6.81
CA GLY A 19 -5.75 9.95 7.42
C GLY A 19 -5.44 8.52 7.93
N PRO A 20 -6.30 7.97 8.81
CA PRO A 20 -6.13 6.62 9.34
C PRO A 20 -6.08 5.63 8.18
N ILE A 21 -5.04 4.79 8.13
CA ILE A 21 -4.73 3.84 7.06
C ILE A 21 -6.01 3.26 6.44
N ASP A 22 -6.34 3.77 5.25
CA ASP A 22 -7.54 3.42 4.52
C ASP A 22 -7.50 1.92 4.18
N ARG A 23 -8.55 1.19 4.52
CA ARG A 23 -8.65 -0.26 4.30
C ARG A 23 -8.54 -0.63 2.81
N ARG A 24 -8.83 0.31 1.90
CA ARG A 24 -8.59 0.19 0.45
C ARG A 24 -7.11 0.29 0.06
N MET A 25 -6.28 0.91 0.88
CA MET A 25 -4.83 0.99 0.66
C MET A 25 -4.15 -0.36 0.93
N LEU A 26 -4.73 -1.18 1.82
CA LEU A 26 -4.32 -2.58 2.03
C LEU A 26 -4.68 -3.51 0.86
N GLU A 27 -5.67 -3.15 0.04
CA GLU A 27 -6.07 -3.90 -1.17
C GLU A 27 -5.15 -3.60 -2.37
N ALA A 28 -4.32 -2.56 -2.27
CA ALA A 28 -3.32 -2.18 -3.27
C ALA A 28 -1.92 -2.73 -2.99
N LEU A 29 -1.78 -3.65 -2.04
CA LEU A 29 -0.53 -4.40 -1.81
C LEU A 29 -0.38 -5.47 -2.89
N VAL A 30 0.01 -5.04 -4.08
CA VAL A 30 0.42 -5.89 -5.19
C VAL A 30 1.86 -6.37 -4.99
N CYS A 31 2.12 -7.62 -5.34
CA CYS A 31 3.46 -8.19 -5.33
C CYS A 31 4.36 -7.40 -6.30
N PRO A 32 5.54 -6.91 -5.88
CA PRO A 32 6.41 -6.09 -6.75
C PRO A 32 6.97 -6.88 -7.96
N MET A 33 6.95 -8.22 -7.91
CA MET A 33 7.45 -9.07 -8.98
C MET A 33 6.37 -9.43 -10.01
N THR A 34 5.16 -9.72 -9.55
CA THR A 34 4.09 -10.30 -10.39
C THR A 34 2.91 -9.35 -10.59
N HIS A 35 2.89 -8.24 -9.86
CA HIS A 35 1.76 -7.32 -9.71
C HIS A 35 0.45 -8.01 -9.30
N ALA A 36 0.54 -9.23 -8.76
CA ALA A 36 -0.61 -10.00 -8.32
C ALA A 36 -1.00 -9.60 -6.89
N THR A 37 -2.27 -9.82 -6.55
CA THR A 37 -2.79 -9.60 -5.20
C THR A 37 -2.11 -10.51 -4.19
N LEU A 38 -1.66 -9.91 -3.09
CA LEU A 38 -1.16 -10.62 -1.92
C LEU A 38 -2.32 -10.92 -0.96
N SER A 39 -2.39 -12.15 -0.47
CA SER A 39 -3.35 -12.55 0.55
C SER A 39 -2.69 -12.47 1.92
N TYR A 40 -3.21 -11.64 2.81
CA TYR A 40 -2.73 -11.60 4.19
C TYR A 40 -3.25 -12.78 4.98
N ASP A 41 -2.34 -13.53 5.59
CA ASP A 41 -2.60 -14.60 6.54
C ASP A 41 -2.37 -14.07 7.96
N ALA A 42 -3.47 -13.80 8.66
CA ALA A 42 -3.43 -13.28 10.02
C ALA A 42 -3.00 -14.34 11.06
N GLU A 43 -3.21 -15.63 10.79
CA GLU A 43 -2.81 -16.70 11.71
C GLU A 43 -1.29 -16.82 11.76
N ARG A 44 -0.65 -16.65 10.59
CA ARG A 44 0.80 -16.77 10.44
C ARG A 44 1.54 -15.44 10.42
N GLN A 45 0.81 -14.33 10.34
CA GLN A 45 1.37 -13.00 10.11
C GLN A 45 2.26 -13.00 8.85
N GLU A 46 1.74 -13.52 7.73
CA GLU A 46 2.46 -13.61 6.45
C GLU A 46 1.63 -13.01 5.30
N LEU A 47 2.28 -12.51 4.25
CA LEU A 47 1.65 -12.14 2.98
C LEU A 47 1.90 -13.24 1.95
N ILE A 48 0.84 -13.92 1.55
CA ILE A 48 0.88 -15.03 0.58
C ILE A 48 0.70 -14.50 -0.84
N SER A 49 1.69 -14.73 -1.68
CA SER A 49 1.63 -14.56 -3.12
C SER A 49 1.35 -15.90 -3.80
N LYS A 50 0.09 -16.12 -4.20
CA LYS A 50 -0.27 -17.32 -4.99
C LYS A 50 0.41 -17.34 -6.36
N ALA A 51 0.62 -16.19 -6.98
CA ALA A 51 1.27 -16.08 -8.28
C ALA A 51 2.76 -16.46 -8.23
N ALA A 52 3.45 -16.06 -7.15
CA ALA A 52 4.86 -16.38 -6.97
C ALA A 52 5.10 -17.72 -6.25
N HIS A 53 4.05 -18.35 -5.71
CA HIS A 53 4.16 -19.52 -4.81
C HIS A 53 5.09 -19.23 -3.60
N LEU A 54 4.98 -18.02 -3.06
CA LEU A 54 5.81 -17.54 -1.95
C LEU A 54 4.94 -16.92 -0.85
N ALA A 55 5.38 -17.04 0.39
CA ALA A 55 4.78 -16.39 1.56
C ALA A 55 5.84 -15.52 2.26
N TYR A 56 5.58 -14.23 2.34
CA TYR A 56 6.47 -13.22 2.92
C TYR A 56 6.11 -12.98 4.39
N PRO A 57 7.04 -13.16 5.34
CA PRO A 57 6.73 -12.99 6.76
C PRO A 57 6.58 -11.51 7.15
N ILE A 58 5.73 -11.23 8.13
CA ILE A 58 5.59 -9.92 8.77
C ILE A 58 6.24 -9.98 10.14
N ARG A 59 7.23 -9.11 10.37
CA ARG A 59 7.95 -9.02 11.65
C ARG A 59 7.81 -7.61 12.20
N GLY A 60 7.26 -7.48 13.42
CA GLY A 60 7.03 -6.17 14.05
C GLY A 60 6.05 -5.27 13.28
N GLY A 61 5.12 -5.86 12.53
CA GLY A 61 4.19 -5.12 11.67
C GLY A 61 4.76 -4.70 10.32
N ILE A 62 6.02 -5.05 10.01
CA ILE A 62 6.67 -4.74 8.74
C ILE A 62 6.74 -6.00 7.88
N PRO A 63 6.14 -6.02 6.67
CA PRO A 63 6.28 -7.12 5.74
C PRO A 63 7.69 -7.22 5.15
N ILE A 64 8.30 -8.40 5.26
CA ILE A 64 9.62 -8.68 4.68
C ILE A 64 9.41 -9.31 3.30
N MET A 65 9.35 -8.46 2.28
CA MET A 65 9.18 -8.87 0.87
C MET A 65 10.53 -9.25 0.20
N LEU A 66 11.32 -10.09 0.86
CA LEU A 66 12.59 -10.60 0.33
C LEU A 66 12.42 -12.07 -0.05
N GLU A 67 12.91 -12.46 -1.23
CA GLU A 67 12.80 -13.85 -1.72
C GLU A 67 13.51 -14.86 -0.81
N ASP A 68 14.66 -14.49 -0.26
CA ASP A 68 15.46 -15.35 0.64
C ASP A 68 14.74 -15.63 1.98
N GLU A 69 13.93 -14.67 2.44
CA GLU A 69 13.12 -14.78 3.65
C GLU A 69 11.72 -15.36 3.36
N ALA A 70 11.34 -15.44 2.09
CA ALA A 70 10.04 -15.91 1.68
C ALA A 70 9.97 -17.44 1.77
N ARG A 71 8.92 -17.93 2.42
CA ARG A 71 8.65 -19.36 2.49
C ARG A 71 7.98 -19.80 1.20
N LYS A 72 8.54 -20.83 0.56
CA LYS A 72 7.90 -21.46 -0.61
C LYS A 72 6.60 -22.15 -0.21
N LEU A 73 5.58 -21.92 -1.03
CA LEU A 73 4.32 -22.63 -0.99
C LEU A 73 4.42 -23.77 -2.01
N ASP A 74 4.12 -24.98 -1.57
CA ASP A 74 4.03 -26.16 -2.43
C ASP A 74 2.73 -26.12 -3.26
#